data_AF-A0A241VPD0-F1
#
_entry.id   AF-A0A241VPD0-F1
#
_cell.length_a   1.000
_cell.length_b   1.000
_cell.length_c   1.000
_cell.angle_alpha   90.00
_cell.angle_beta   90.00
_cell.angle_gamma   90.00
#
_symmetry.space_group_name_H-M   'P 1'
#
loop_
_entity.id
_entity.type
_entity.pdbx_description
1 polymer ?
#
loop_
_entity_poly.entity_id
_entity_poly.type
_entity_poly.pdbx_seq_one_letter_code
_entity_poly.pdbx_strand_id
1 'polypeptide(L)'
;MVSLTRYFLMFFIMCFAMTCICGVVAALLPQGVGGILTIVPYLVAMIFVLFRFLKKTQRAPTQSERKKITLGFSLIFWLYNLAFLLMGIAIFSRNDPEIWQNLLLYVQNPQFMSIMLIMLLLMAIPLYLLTYWFYGPLAKRMAIKKFSA
;
A
#
# COMPACT_ATOMS: atom_id res chain seq x y z
N MET A 1 -12.97 6.36 21.60
CA MET A 1 -12.45 6.47 20.21
C MET A 1 -12.67 5.15 19.50
N VAL A 2 -13.07 5.14 18.23
CA VAL A 2 -13.23 3.88 17.48
C VAL A 2 -11.84 3.24 17.32
N SER A 3 -11.69 1.96 17.67
CA SER A 3 -10.41 1.25 17.47
C SER A 3 -10.12 1.13 15.98
N LEU A 4 -9.07 1.82 15.52
CA LEU A 4 -8.61 1.79 14.12
C LEU A 4 -7.83 0.52 13.79
N THR A 5 -7.33 -0.21 14.79
CA THR A 5 -6.50 -1.42 14.64
C THR A 5 -7.18 -2.48 13.78
N ARG A 6 -8.50 -2.67 13.95
CA ARG A 6 -9.25 -3.63 13.15
C ARG A 6 -9.32 -3.25 11.66
N TYR A 7 -9.40 -1.95 11.36
CA TYR A 7 -9.41 -1.45 9.98
C TYR A 7 -8.03 -1.54 9.34
N PHE A 8 -6.96 -1.32 10.11
CA PHE A 8 -5.58 -1.56 9.67
C PHE A 8 -5.33 -3.02 9.32
N LEU A 9 -5.79 -3.94 10.16
CA LEU A 9 -5.63 -5.37 9.95
C LEU A 9 -6.45 -5.85 8.73
N MET A 10 -7.69 -5.35 8.57
CA MET A 10 -8.50 -5.60 7.39
C MET A 10 -7.85 -5.07 6.11
N PHE A 11 -7.31 -3.84 6.16
CA PHE A 11 -6.57 -3.24 5.05
C PHE A 11 -5.39 -4.12 4.65
N PHE A 12 -4.58 -4.53 5.64
CA PHE A 12 -3.41 -5.38 5.42
C PHE A 12 -3.79 -6.69 4.74
N ILE A 13 -4.74 -7.46 5.31
CA ILE A 13 -5.12 -8.77 4.76
C ILE A 13 -5.64 -8.66 3.33
N MET A 14 -6.53 -7.69 3.07
CA MET A 14 -7.08 -7.51 1.72
C MET A 14 -6.03 -7.04 0.72
N CYS A 15 -5.23 -6.04 1.10
CA CYS A 15 -4.17 -5.52 0.25
C CYS A 15 -3.18 -6.64 -0.07
N PHE A 16 -2.77 -7.40 0.94
CA PHE A 16 -1.87 -8.54 0.77
C PHE A 16 -2.44 -9.61 -0.17
N ALA A 17 -3.66 -10.08 0.07
CA ALA A 17 -4.28 -11.11 -0.76
C ALA A 17 -4.40 -10.66 -2.23
N MET A 18 -4.82 -9.41 -2.46
CA MET A 18 -4.89 -8.83 -3.80
C MET A 18 -3.51 -8.66 -4.42
N THR A 19 -2.50 -8.26 -3.65
CA THR A 19 -1.11 -8.14 -4.13
C THR A 19 -0.56 -9.49 -4.53
N CYS A 20 -0.85 -10.59 -3.82
CA CYS A 20 -0.46 -11.93 -4.26
C CYS A 20 -1.08 -12.30 -5.61
N ILE A 21 -2.39 -12.06 -5.77
CA ILE A 21 -3.10 -12.33 -7.04
C ILE A 21 -2.51 -11.50 -8.16
N CYS A 22 -2.37 -10.19 -7.94
CA CYS A 22 -1.76 -9.27 -8.90
C CYS A 22 -0.30 -9.62 -9.19
N GLY A 23 0.47 -10.12 -8.22
CA GLY A 23 1.85 -10.55 -8.40
C GLY A 23 1.97 -11.76 -9.33
N VAL A 24 1.10 -12.77 -9.15
CA VAL A 24 1.03 -13.92 -10.06
C VAL A 24 0.67 -13.47 -11.48
N VAL A 25 -0.32 -12.56 -11.62
CA VAL A 25 -0.70 -12.00 -12.92
C VAL A 25 0.43 -11.17 -13.54
N ALA A 26 1.13 -10.37 -12.73
CA ALA A 26 2.24 -9.52 -13.19
C ALA A 26 3.41 -10.35 -13.73
N ALA A 27 3.66 -11.54 -13.17
CA ALA A 27 4.66 -12.47 -13.68
C ALA A 27 4.33 -13.01 -15.09
N LEU A 28 3.06 -12.98 -15.49
CA LEU A 28 2.59 -13.40 -16.81
C LEU A 28 2.49 -12.24 -17.81
N LEU A 29 2.66 -10.99 -17.36
CA LEU A 29 2.51 -9.79 -18.19
C LEU A 29 3.88 -9.29 -18.71
N PRO A 30 3.89 -8.53 -19.83
CA PRO A 30 5.10 -7.90 -20.34
C PRO A 30 5.76 -6.97 -19.32
N GLN A 31 7.09 -6.86 -19.38
CA GLN A 31 7.86 -6.00 -18.48
C GLN A 31 7.36 -4.54 -18.56
N GLY A 32 7.12 -3.92 -17.40
CA GLY A 32 6.59 -2.55 -17.26
C GLY A 32 5.12 -2.48 -16.85
N VAL A 33 4.28 -3.43 -17.26
CA VAL A 33 2.84 -3.44 -16.90
C VAL A 33 2.63 -3.84 -15.43
N GLY A 34 3.49 -4.72 -14.92
CA GLY A 34 3.45 -5.20 -13.54
C GLY A 34 3.53 -4.07 -12.49
N GLY A 35 4.27 -2.99 -12.80
CA GLY A 35 4.41 -1.83 -11.91
C GLY A 35 3.09 -1.13 -11.62
N ILE A 36 2.26 -0.91 -12.65
CA ILE A 36 0.93 -0.29 -12.51
C ILE A 36 -0.01 -1.20 -11.71
N LEU A 37 0.12 -2.52 -11.89
CA LEU A 37 -0.70 -3.51 -11.18
C LEU A 37 -0.49 -3.48 -9.66
N THR A 38 0.67 -3.03 -9.18
CA THR A 38 0.97 -2.95 -7.73
C THR A 38 0.10 -1.92 -6.99
N ILE A 39 -0.41 -0.89 -7.68
CA ILE A 39 -1.22 0.17 -7.08
C ILE A 39 -2.67 -0.30 -6.88
N VAL A 40 -3.14 -1.22 -7.72
CA VAL A 40 -4.54 -1.68 -7.73
C VAL A 40 -4.94 -2.33 -6.39
N PRO A 41 -4.18 -3.29 -5.82
CA PRO A 41 -4.45 -3.86 -4.50
C PRO A 41 -4.61 -2.80 -3.41
N TYR A 42 -3.77 -1.77 -3.42
CA TYR A 42 -3.82 -0.68 -2.45
C TYR A 42 -5.15 0.09 -2.56
N LEU A 43 -5.51 0.52 -3.77
CA LEU A 43 -6.74 1.27 -4.01
C LEU A 43 -7.98 0.46 -3.62
N VAL A 44 -8.05 -0.80 -4.03
CA VAL A 44 -9.19 -1.69 -3.72
C VAL A 44 -9.35 -1.87 -2.21
N ALA A 45 -8.25 -2.21 -1.50
CA ALA A 45 -8.28 -2.41 -0.05
C ALA A 45 -8.68 -1.11 0.68
N MET A 46 -8.13 0.02 0.25
CA MET A 46 -8.43 1.33 0.81
C MET A 46 -9.91 1.70 0.65
N ILE A 47 -10.47 1.54 -0.55
CA ILE A 47 -11.88 1.81 -0.84
C ILE A 47 -12.78 0.90 0.01
N PHE A 48 -12.47 -0.39 0.07
CA PHE A 48 -13.25 -1.36 0.85
C PHE A 48 -13.29 -1.01 2.33
N VAL A 49 -12.13 -0.69 2.91
CA VAL A 49 -12.04 -0.33 4.33
C VAL A 49 -12.78 0.97 4.62
N LEU A 50 -12.74 1.95 3.72
CA LEU A 50 -13.56 3.17 3.84
C LEU A 50 -15.06 2.83 3.85
N PHE A 51 -15.55 2.03 2.91
CA PHE A 51 -16.96 1.64 2.88
C PHE A 51 -17.40 0.94 4.16
N ARG A 52 -16.55 0.05 4.69
CA ARG A 52 -16.83 -0.66 5.93
C ARG A 52 -16.80 0.27 7.15
N PHE A 53 -15.89 1.22 7.18
CA PHE A 53 -15.85 2.27 8.20
C PHE A 53 -17.14 3.09 8.18
N LEU A 54 -17.51 3.63 7.01
CA LEU A 54 -18.74 4.41 6.81
C LEU A 54 -19.99 3.61 7.22
N LYS A 55 -20.09 2.32 6.88
CA LYS A 55 -21.23 1.47 7.26
C LYS A 55 -21.36 1.30 8.78
N LYS A 56 -20.23 1.24 9.50
CA LYS A 56 -20.23 1.00 10.94
C LYS A 56 -20.37 2.27 11.79
N THR A 57 -19.77 3.36 11.35
CA THR A 57 -19.78 4.63 12.12
C THR A 57 -20.85 5.61 11.61
N GLN A 58 -21.43 5.36 10.43
CA GLN A 58 -22.39 6.24 9.73
C GLN A 58 -21.93 7.69 9.59
N ARG A 59 -20.62 7.92 9.68
CA ARG A 59 -20.00 9.25 9.58
C ARG A 59 -18.70 9.17 8.81
N ALA A 60 -18.31 10.31 8.25
CA ALA A 60 -16.97 10.45 7.70
C ALA A 60 -15.89 10.37 8.79
N PRO A 61 -14.67 9.93 8.45
CA PRO A 61 -13.51 10.00 9.35
C PRO A 61 -13.25 11.43 9.83
N THR A 62 -12.89 11.59 11.10
CA THR A 62 -12.45 12.90 11.61
C THR A 62 -11.06 13.25 11.08
N GLN A 63 -10.61 14.50 11.25
CA GLN A 63 -9.27 14.92 10.83
C GLN A 63 -8.15 14.08 11.46
N SER A 64 -8.28 13.81 12.77
CA SER A 64 -7.31 13.00 13.52
C SER A 64 -7.31 11.54 13.06
N GLU A 65 -8.48 10.98 12.77
CA GLU A 65 -8.61 9.60 12.22
C GLU A 65 -8.05 9.52 10.81
N ARG A 66 -8.32 10.52 9.96
CA ARG A 66 -7.80 10.60 8.60
C ARG A 66 -6.29 10.55 8.57
N LYS A 67 -5.61 11.40 9.35
CA LYS A 67 -4.15 11.42 9.41
C LYS A 67 -3.59 10.07 9.87
N LYS A 68 -4.18 9.46 10.91
CA LYS A 68 -3.79 8.13 11.41
C LYS A 68 -4.00 7.04 10.36
N ILE A 69 -5.13 7.07 9.64
CA ILE A 69 -5.44 6.08 8.60
C ILE A 69 -4.47 6.20 7.42
N THR A 70 -4.28 7.41 6.90
CA THR A 70 -3.38 7.67 5.77
C THR A 70 -1.95 7.22 6.08
N LEU A 71 -1.41 7.62 7.24
CA LEU A 71 -0.07 7.20 7.67
C LEU A 71 0.00 5.69 7.91
N GLY A 72 -0.98 5.12 8.62
CA GLY A 72 -1.01 3.70 8.93
C GLY A 72 -1.08 2.83 7.68
N PHE A 73 -1.93 3.17 6.70
CA PHE A 73 -2.03 2.42 5.45
C PHE A 73 -0.75 2.51 4.62
N SER A 74 -0.16 3.71 4.55
CA SER A 74 1.10 3.91 3.85
C SER A 74 2.22 3.10 4.50
N LEU A 75 2.36 3.16 5.83
CA LEU A 75 3.36 2.37 6.56
C LEU A 75 3.16 0.87 6.37
N ILE A 76 1.93 0.38 6.53
CA ILE A 76 1.61 -1.04 6.31
C ILE A 76 2.03 -1.46 4.91
N PHE A 77 1.62 -0.68 3.90
CA PHE A 77 1.92 -0.97 2.50
C PHE A 77 3.42 -1.06 2.23
N TRP A 78 4.19 -0.07 2.66
CA TRP A 78 5.64 -0.04 2.46
C TRP A 78 6.36 -1.13 3.26
N LEU A 79 5.99 -1.35 4.51
CA LEU A 79 6.62 -2.35 5.37
C LEU A 79 6.42 -3.77 4.84
N TYR A 80 5.21 -4.13 4.44
CA TYR A 80 5.01 -5.48 3.92
C TYR A 80 5.71 -5.66 2.57
N ASN A 81 5.62 -4.69 1.65
CA ASN A 81 6.31 -4.79 0.35
C ASN A 81 7.83 -4.96 0.54
N LEU A 82 8.44 -4.19 1.45
CA LEU A 82 9.85 -4.30 1.78
C LEU A 82 10.19 -5.66 2.40
N ALA A 83 9.35 -6.15 3.32
CA ALA A 83 9.53 -7.47 3.93
C ALA A 83 9.47 -8.60 2.89
N PHE A 84 8.53 -8.54 1.94
CA PHE A 84 8.42 -9.54 0.87
C PHE A 84 9.54 -9.44 -0.16
N LEU A 85 10.01 -8.23 -0.47
CA LEU A 85 11.21 -8.05 -1.30
C LEU A 85 12.40 -8.76 -0.67
N LEU A 86 12.70 -8.47 0.60
CA LEU A 86 13.80 -9.10 1.35
C LEU A 86 13.61 -10.61 1.48
N MET A 87 12.39 -11.08 1.75
CA MET A 87 12.07 -12.50 1.82
C MET A 87 12.28 -13.20 0.47
N GLY A 88 11.85 -12.58 -0.63
CA GLY A 88 12.07 -13.08 -1.98
C GLY A 88 13.56 -13.24 -2.27
N ILE A 89 14.35 -12.19 -2.03
CA ILE A 89 15.81 -12.23 -2.16
C ILE A 89 16.40 -13.35 -1.30
N ALA A 90 16.00 -13.48 -0.03
CA ALA A 90 16.52 -14.49 0.87
C ALA A 90 16.19 -15.93 0.42
N ILE A 91 15.03 -16.14 -0.20
CA ILE A 91 14.64 -17.45 -0.75
C ILE A 91 15.43 -17.76 -2.03
N PHE A 92 15.49 -16.82 -2.98
CA PHE A 92 16.20 -17.03 -4.25
C PHE A 92 17.72 -17.12 -4.06
N SER A 93 18.28 -16.38 -3.10
CA SER A 93 19.71 -16.42 -2.77
C SER A 93 20.17 -17.78 -2.24
N ARG A 94 19.27 -18.67 -1.80
CA ARG A 94 19.66 -20.04 -1.41
C ARG A 94 20.09 -20.87 -2.61
N ASN A 95 19.53 -20.57 -3.78
CA ASN A 95 19.85 -21.28 -5.02
C ASN A 95 21.03 -20.59 -5.74
N ASP A 96 21.11 -19.26 -5.67
CA ASP A 96 22.17 -18.48 -6.31
C ASP A 96 22.79 -17.45 -5.33
N PRO A 97 24.00 -17.72 -4.77
CA PRO A 97 24.66 -16.85 -3.81
C PRO A 97 24.97 -15.44 -4.36
N GLU A 98 25.13 -15.32 -5.68
CA GLU A 98 25.41 -14.06 -6.36
C GLU A 98 24.30 -13.02 -6.19
N ILE A 99 23.04 -13.43 -6.00
CA ILE A 99 21.91 -12.52 -5.83
C ILE A 99 22.11 -11.63 -4.58
N TRP A 100 22.57 -12.23 -3.48
CA TRP A 100 22.82 -11.50 -2.24
C TRP A 100 24.03 -10.57 -2.37
N GLN A 101 25.08 -11.04 -3.03
CA GLN A 101 26.30 -10.25 -3.24
C GLN A 101 26.05 -9.04 -4.15
N ASN A 102 25.31 -9.24 -5.24
CA ASN A 102 24.91 -8.17 -6.15
C ASN A 102 24.02 -7.13 -5.44
N LEU A 103 23.10 -7.58 -4.58
CA LEU A 103 22.28 -6.65 -3.80
C LEU A 103 23.13 -5.79 -2.85
N LEU A 104 24.08 -6.39 -2.14
CA LEU A 104 24.99 -5.63 -1.28
C LEU A 104 25.79 -4.59 -2.07
N LEU A 105 26.27 -4.95 -3.27
CA LEU A 105 26.98 -4.03 -4.16
C LEU A 105 26.07 -2.87 -4.62
N TYR A 106 24.81 -3.15 -4.96
CA TYR A 106 23.85 -2.11 -5.34
C TYR A 106 23.49 -1.19 -4.16
N VAL A 107 23.29 -1.73 -2.96
CA VAL A 107 22.98 -0.95 -1.75
C VAL A 107 24.15 -0.06 -1.33
N GLN A 108 25.39 -0.52 -1.53
CA GLN A 108 26.58 0.30 -1.27
C GLN A 108 26.78 1.42 -2.30
N ASN A 109 26.18 1.31 -3.48
CA ASN A 109 26.30 2.33 -4.50
C ASN A 109 25.40 3.55 -4.16
N PRO A 110 25.98 4.73 -3.88
CA PRO A 110 25.21 5.89 -3.44
C PRO A 110 24.27 6.44 -4.55
N GLN A 111 24.62 6.27 -5.82
CA GLN A 111 23.80 6.68 -6.94
C GLN A 111 22.56 5.78 -7.07
N PHE A 112 22.75 4.47 -6.92
CA PHE A 112 21.65 3.51 -6.90
C PHE A 112 20.68 3.80 -5.75
N MET A 113 21.20 3.97 -4.53
CA MET A 113 20.39 4.30 -3.35
C MET A 113 19.60 5.60 -3.51
N SER A 114 20.22 6.63 -4.12
CA SER A 114 19.54 7.90 -4.41
C SER A 114 18.39 7.72 -5.38
N ILE A 115 18.60 6.99 -6.49
CA ILE A 115 17.55 6.72 -7.49
C ILE A 115 16.41 5.89 -6.87
N MET A 116 16.76 4.86 -6.09
CA MET A 116 15.78 4.01 -5.43
C MET A 116 14.90 4.81 -4.46
N LEU A 117 15.52 5.73 -3.69
CA LEU A 117 14.81 6.63 -2.78
C LEU A 117 13.91 7.61 -3.55
N ILE A 118 14.39 8.19 -4.65
CA ILE A 118 13.58 9.07 -5.51
C ILE A 118 12.36 8.32 -6.06
N MET A 119 12.54 7.12 -6.60
CA MET A 119 11.43 6.32 -7.12
C MET A 119 10.43 5.93 -6.03
N LEU A 120 10.93 5.57 -4.85
CA LEU A 120 10.07 5.27 -3.70
C LEU A 120 9.24 6.50 -3.32
N LEU A 121 9.85 7.68 -3.20
CA LEU A 121 9.13 8.93 -2.90
C LEU A 121 8.13 9.29 -4.00
N LEU A 122 8.51 9.12 -5.27
CA LEU A 122 7.66 9.41 -6.42
C LEU A 122 6.40 8.54 -6.42
N MET A 123 6.46 7.30 -5.91
CA MET A 123 5.27 6.49 -5.68
C MET A 123 4.55 6.78 -4.35
N ALA A 124 5.29 7.03 -3.28
CA ALA A 124 4.75 7.22 -1.94
C ALA A 124 3.93 8.50 -1.80
N ILE A 125 4.39 9.60 -2.40
CA ILE A 125 3.73 10.91 -2.29
C ILE A 125 2.33 10.89 -2.95
N PRO A 126 2.16 10.44 -4.22
CA PRO A 126 0.85 10.34 -4.83
C PRO A 126 -0.09 9.41 -4.07
N LEU A 127 0.39 8.26 -3.60
CA LEU A 127 -0.40 7.33 -2.80
C LEU A 127 -0.88 7.99 -1.50
N TYR A 128 0.01 8.67 -0.78
CA TYR A 128 -0.35 9.37 0.45
C TYR A 128 -1.40 10.47 0.20
N LEU A 129 -1.20 11.29 -0.84
CA LEU A 129 -2.14 12.35 -1.22
C LEU A 129 -3.51 11.79 -1.63
N LEU A 130 -3.53 10.72 -2.44
CA LEU A 130 -4.75 10.00 -2.82
C LEU A 130 -5.50 9.53 -1.57
N THR A 131 -4.81 8.88 -0.65
CA THR A 131 -5.41 8.34 0.57
C THR A 131 -5.95 9.44 1.46
N TYR A 132 -5.22 10.55 1.60
CA TYR A 132 -5.65 11.71 2.37
C TYR A 132 -6.86 12.43 1.76
N TRP A 133 -6.92 12.54 0.43
CA TRP A 133 -8.02 13.16 -0.28
C TRP A 133 -9.28 12.29 -0.26
N PHE A 134 -9.14 10.99 -0.46
CA PHE A 134 -10.25 10.05 -0.47
C PHE A 134 -10.93 9.92 0.90
N TYR A 135 -10.16 9.87 1.99
CA TYR A 135 -10.69 9.83 3.36
C TYR A 135 -11.20 11.19 3.88
N GLY A 136 -11.05 12.26 3.10
CA GLY A 136 -11.56 13.59 3.44
C GLY A 136 -12.84 13.94 2.67
N PRO A 137 -12.78 14.84 1.66
CA PRO A 137 -13.95 15.29 0.92
C PRO A 137 -14.75 14.16 0.26
N LEU A 138 -14.08 13.12 -0.25
CA LEU A 138 -14.75 12.04 -0.96
C LEU A 138 -15.53 11.13 0.00
N ALA A 139 -14.94 10.77 1.14
CA ALA A 139 -15.62 10.08 2.23
C ALA A 139 -16.83 10.86 2.76
N LYS A 140 -16.71 12.20 2.87
CA LYS A 140 -17.84 13.06 3.27
C LYS A 140 -18.99 12.99 2.26
N ARG A 141 -18.71 13.12 0.97
CA ARG A 141 -19.73 13.00 -0.09
C ARG A 141 -20.41 11.63 -0.08
N MET A 142 -19.64 10.55 0.11
CA MET A 142 -20.19 9.20 0.23
C MET A 142 -21.06 9.02 1.49
N ALA A 143 -20.65 9.59 2.63
CA ALA A 143 -21.42 9.51 3.87
C ALA A 143 -22.76 10.25 3.73
N ILE A 144 -22.76 11.46 3.17
CA ILE A 144 -23.98 12.24 2.92
C ILE A 144 -24.90 11.43 2.00
N LYS A 145 -24.45 11.02 0.82
CA LYS A 145 -25.28 10.27 -0.14
C LYS A 145 -25.92 8.99 0.44
N LYS A 146 -25.28 8.35 1.43
CA LYS A 146 -25.72 7.06 1.97
C LYS A 146 -26.50 7.15 3.28
N PHE A 147 -26.34 8.24 4.05
CA PHE A 147 -26.91 8.36 5.39
C PHE A 147 -27.71 9.64 5.64
N SER A 148 -27.69 10.62 4.73
CA SER A 148 -28.63 11.76 4.77
C SER A 148 -29.86 11.45 3.90
N ALA A 149 -30.61 10.42 4.32
CA ALA A 149 -32.00 10.21 3.92
C ALA A 149 -32.89 10.62 5.09
#